data_AF-A0A168MSW7-F1
#
_entry.id   AF-A0A168MSW7-F1
#
_cell.length_a   1.000
_cell.length_b   1.000
_cell.length_c   1.000
_cell.angle_alpha   90.00
_cell.angle_beta   90.00
_cell.angle_gamma   90.00
#
_symmetry.space_group_name_H-M   'P 1'
#
loop_
_entity.id
_entity.type
_entity.pdbx_description
1 polymer ?
#
loop_
_entity_poly.entity_id
_entity_poly.type
_entity_poly.pdbx_seq_one_letter_code
_entity_poly.pdbx_strand_id
1 'polypeptide(L)' 'MTMLINFQNKLVPVYFSTENKQPVQKTLRLLSHTLELKIQNGKRALKKCLDSLISIEIVGSEAILHSKSEDDSLALSLY' A
#
# COMPACT_ATOMS: atom_id res chain seq x y z
N MET A 1 4.17 -9.34 10.77
CA MET A 1 5.25 -8.35 11.06
C MET A 1 4.74 -6.96 10.66
N THR A 2 5.14 -5.90 11.36
CA THR A 2 4.70 -4.53 11.03
C THR A 2 5.90 -3.63 10.73
N MET A 3 5.77 -2.76 9.73
CA MET A 3 6.76 -1.73 9.39
C MET A 3 6.07 -0.41 9.12
N LEU A 4 6.83 0.69 9.15
CA LEU A 4 6.34 2.02 8.78
C LEU A 4 6.99 2.45 7.46
N ILE A 5 6.20 3.02 6.55
CA ILE A 5 6.71 3.73 5.38
C ILE A 5 6.35 5.20 5.48
N ASN A 6 7.19 6.07 4.91
CA ASN A 6 6.81 7.45 4.69
C ASN A 6 6.12 7.56 3.33
N PHE A 7 4.85 7.97 3.32
CA PHE A 7 4.06 8.17 2.11
C PHE A 7 3.28 9.48 2.24
N GLN A 8 3.39 10.38 1.24
CA GLN A 8 2.79 11.72 1.29
C GLN A 8 3.10 12.50 2.59
N ASN A 9 4.34 12.38 3.09
CA ASN A 9 4.79 13.03 4.33
C ASN A 9 4.02 12.56 5.59
N LYS A 10 3.41 11.37 5.53
CA LYS A 10 2.74 10.68 6.62
C LYS A 10 3.40 9.31 6.85
N LEU A 11 3.48 8.88 8.11
CA LEU A 11 3.89 7.52 8.45
C LEU A 11 2.70 6.58 8.31
N VAL A 12 2.81 5.61 7.41
CA VAL A 12 1.77 4.61 7.13
C VAL A 12 2.25 3.23 7.59
N PRO A 13 1.51 2.54 8.47
CA PRO A 13 1.81 1.17 8.85
C PRO A 13 1.54 0.19 7.70
N VAL A 14 2.51 -0.70 7.50
CA VAL A 14 2.47 -1.82 6.54
C VAL A 14 2.53 -3.12 7.33
N TYR A 15 1.47 -3.91 7.23
CA TYR A 15 1.33 -5.21 7.87
C TYR A 15 1.72 -6.30 6.87
N PHE A 16 2.61 -7.20 7.29
CA PHE A 16 3.02 -8.35 6.50
C PHE A 16 2.43 -9.61 7.09
N SER A 17 1.65 -10.32 6.28
CA SER A 17 1.13 -11.65 6.59
C SER A 17 2.22 -12.71 6.47
N THR A 18 2.06 -13.82 7.20
CA THR A 18 3.08 -14.89 7.34
C THR A 18 3.39 -15.64 6.04
N GLU A 19 2.55 -15.50 5.01
CA GLU A 19 2.68 -16.13 3.69
C GLU A 19 3.47 -15.30 2.66
N ASN A 20 4.15 -14.24 3.07
CA ASN A 20 4.94 -13.42 2.16
C ASN A 20 6.09 -14.23 1.52
N LYS A 21 5.93 -14.58 0.24
CA LYS A 21 6.92 -15.35 -0.54
C LYS A 21 8.14 -14.51 -0.97
N GLN A 22 8.01 -13.19 -0.98
CA GLN A 22 9.06 -12.27 -1.44
C GLN A 22 9.80 -11.62 -0.25
N PRO A 23 11.10 -11.28 -0.41
CA PRO A 23 11.83 -10.54 0.61
C PRO A 23 11.16 -9.20 0.92
N VAL A 24 10.95 -8.91 2.21
CA VAL A 24 10.27 -7.70 2.71
C VAL A 24 10.84 -6.41 2.09
N GLN A 25 12.17 -6.29 1.97
CA GLN A 25 12.81 -5.13 1.36
C GLN A 25 12.45 -4.93 -0.11
N LYS A 26 12.31 -6.02 -0.87
CA LYS A 26 11.91 -5.96 -2.29
C LYS A 26 10.46 -5.50 -2.38
N THR A 27 9.58 -6.08 -1.57
CA THR A 27 8.16 -5.70 -1.48
C THR A 27 7.99 -4.23 -1.12
N LEU A 28 8.75 -3.71 -0.15
CA LEU A 28 8.69 -2.30 0.21
C LEU A 28 9.13 -1.37 -0.91
N ARG A 29 10.21 -1.71 -1.62
CA ARG A 29 10.65 -0.91 -2.79
C ARG A 29 9.59 -0.86 -3.88
N LEU A 30 9.01 -2.02 -4.20
CA LEU A 30 7.92 -2.12 -5.19
C LEU A 30 6.69 -1.33 -4.73
N LEU A 31 6.30 -1.49 -3.47
CA LEU A 31 5.17 -0.77 -2.88
C LEU A 31 5.37 0.74 -2.98
N SER A 32 6.50 1.26 -2.50
CA SER A 32 6.78 2.71 -2.57
C SER A 32 6.77 3.22 -4.00
N HIS A 33 7.41 2.50 -4.94
CA HIS A 33 7.41 2.89 -6.35
C HIS A 33 6.00 2.88 -6.96
N THR A 34 5.22 1.83 -6.71
CA THR A 34 3.86 1.71 -7.24
C THR A 34 2.95 2.79 -6.64
N LEU A 35 3.04 3.07 -5.33
CA LEU A 35 2.26 4.13 -4.71
C LEU A 35 2.55 5.50 -5.33
N GLU A 36 3.83 5.83 -5.57
CA GLU A 36 4.24 7.08 -6.23
C GLU A 36 3.69 7.16 -7.67
N LEU A 37 3.74 6.07 -8.43
CA LEU A 37 3.14 6.04 -9.77
C LEU A 37 1.62 6.20 -9.73
N LYS A 38 0.94 5.58 -8.75
CA LYS A 38 -0.52 5.63 -8.64
C LYS A 38 -1.02 6.98 -8.14
N ILE A 39 -0.28 7.71 -7.30
CA ILE A 39 -0.68 9.07 -6.92
C ILE A 39 -0.54 10.04 -8.08
N GLN A 40 0.49 9.87 -8.93
CA GLN A 40 0.68 10.71 -10.12
C GLN A 40 -0.30 10.36 -11.24
N ASN A 41 -0.42 9.07 -11.57
CA ASN A 41 -1.06 8.61 -12.81
C ASN A 41 -2.37 7.81 -12.60
N GLY A 42 -2.77 7.57 -11.36
CA GLY A 42 -3.95 6.75 -11.03
C GLY A 42 -5.29 7.39 -11.41
N LYS A 43 -6.35 6.57 -11.47
CA LYS A 43 -7.73 7.07 -11.61
C LYS A 43 -8.14 7.86 -10.36
N ARG A 44 -9.13 8.76 -10.51
CA ARG A 44 -9.61 9.64 -9.43
C ARG A 44 -9.98 8.88 -8.14
N ALA A 45 -10.65 7.74 -8.25
CA ALA A 45 -11.03 6.92 -7.10
C ALA A 45 -9.79 6.39 -6.34
N LEU A 46 -8.79 5.87 -7.05
CA LEU A 46 -7.54 5.41 -6.46
C LEU A 46 -6.79 6.55 -5.76
N LYS A 47 -6.71 7.72 -6.39
CA LYS A 47 -6.09 8.90 -5.78
C LYS A 47 -6.79 9.30 -4.48
N LYS A 48 -8.13 9.21 -4.44
CA LYS A 48 -8.93 9.48 -3.22
C LYS A 48 -8.66 8.45 -2.11
N CYS A 49 -8.55 7.18 -2.46
CA CYS A 49 -8.14 6.12 -1.52
C CYS A 49 -6.72 6.40 -0.96
N LEU A 50 -5.77 6.80 -1.82
CA LEU A 50 -4.39 7.13 -1.43
C LEU A 50 -4.29 8.38 -0.54
N ASP A 51 -5.09 9.42 -0.79
CA ASP A 51 -5.12 10.65 0.01
C ASP A 51 -5.55 10.39 1.48
N SER A 52 -6.45 9.43 1.64
CA SER A 52 -7.03 9.01 2.92
C SER A 52 -6.49 7.66 3.43
N LEU A 53 -5.33 7.23 2.91
CA LEU A 53 -4.69 5.97 3.28
C LEU A 53 -4.26 5.97 4.74
N ILE A 54 -4.65 4.94 5.48
CA ILE A 54 -4.34 4.79 6.92
C ILE A 54 -3.46 3.58 7.21
N SER A 55 -3.53 2.54 6.38
CA SER A 55 -2.68 1.36 6.51
C SER A 55 -2.63 0.54 5.23
N ILE A 56 -1.65 -0.35 5.14
CA ILE A 56 -1.48 -1.29 4.03
C ILE A 56 -1.29 -2.69 4.60
N GLU A 57 -1.97 -3.68 4.03
CA GLU A 57 -1.72 -5.10 4.31
C GLU A 57 -1.08 -5.77 3.10
N ILE A 58 -0.02 -6.52 3.30
CA ILE A 58 0.64 -7.30 2.27
C ILE A 58 0.23 -8.77 2.41
N VAL A 59 -0.55 -9.23 1.44
CA VAL A 59 -1.04 -10.60 1.31
C VAL A 59 -0.44 -11.22 0.04
N GLY A 60 0.53 -12.12 0.21
CA GLY A 60 1.23 -12.75 -0.90
C GLY A 60 2.03 -11.75 -1.75
N SER A 61 1.52 -11.40 -2.93
CA SER A 61 2.11 -10.39 -3.84
C SER A 61 1.17 -9.20 -4.07
N GLU A 62 0.17 -9.03 -3.20
CA GLU A 62 -0.82 -7.96 -3.28
C GLU A 62 -0.69 -7.04 -2.06
N ALA A 63 -0.93 -5.75 -2.29
CA ALA A 63 -1.08 -4.74 -1.27
C ALA A 63 -2.55 -4.33 -1.17
N ILE A 64 -3.17 -4.60 -0.03
CA ILE A 64 -4.50 -4.13 0.31
C ILE A 64 -4.36 -2.77 0.99
N LEU A 65 -4.86 -1.74 0.33
CA LEU A 65 -4.86 -0.37 0.80
C LEU A 65 -6.12 -0.13 1.63
N HIS A 66 -5.96 0.26 2.89
CA HIS A 66 -7.08 0.64 3.75
C HIS A 66 -7.12 2.16 3.85
N SER A 67 -8.23 2.74 3.41
CA SER A 67 -8.50 4.15 3.61
C SER A 67 -9.38 4.38 4.83
N LYS A 68 -9.51 5.64 5.26
CA LYS A 68 -10.29 6.02 6.44
C LYS A 68 -11.79 5.68 6.32
N SER A 69 -12.31 5.58 5.10
CA SER A 69 -13.70 5.15 4.87
C SER A 69 -13.74 3.64 4.75
N GLU A 70 -14.55 2.98 5.59
CA GLU A 70 -14.63 1.52 5.68
C GLU A 70 -15.02 0.81 4.36
N ASP A 71 -15.64 1.54 3.42
CA ASP A 71 -16.05 1.04 2.10
C ASP A 71 -14.95 1.13 1.02
N ASP A 72 -13.85 1.84 1.27
CA ASP A 72 -12.79 2.09 0.29
C ASP A 72 -11.50 1.32 0.66
N SER A 73 -11.57 -0.02 0.57
CA SER A 73 -10.39 -0.89 0.53
C SER A 73 -10.04 -1.27 -0.91
N LEU A 74 -8.77 -1.18 -1.30
CA LEU A 74 -8.35 -1.42 -2.68
C LEU A 74 -7.14 -2.36 -2.76
N ALA A 75 -7.27 -3.42 -3.55
CA ALA A 75 -6.16 -4.32 -3.84
C ALA A 75 -5.27 -3.79 -4.97
N LEU A 76 -3.97 -3.83 -4.76
CA LEU A 76 -2.94 -3.37 -5.67
C LEU A 76 -1.88 -4.45 -5.85
N SER A 77 -1.70 -4.95 -7.07
CA SER A 77 -0.67 -5.95 -7.34
C SER A 77 0.75 -5.36 -7.30
N LEU A 78 1.68 -6.10 -6.69
CA LEU A 78 3.10 -5.74 -6.56
C LEU A 78 4.02 -6.65 -7.42
N TYR A 79 3.80 -6.65 -8.74
CA TYR A 79 4.63 -7.36 -9.72
C TYR A 79 5.79 -6.51 -10.24
#